data_AF-A0A150FQY2-F1
#
_entry.id   AF-A0A150FQY2-F1
#
_cell.length_a   1.000
_cell.length_b   1.000
_cell.length_c   1.000
_cell.angle_alpha   90.00
_cell.angle_beta   90.00
_cell.angle_gamma   90.00
#
_symmetry.space_group_name_H-M   'P 1'
#
loop_
_entity.id
_entity.type
_entity.pdbx_description
1 polymer ?
#
loop_
_entity_poly.entity_id
_entity_poly.type
_entity_poly.pdbx_seq_one_letter_code
_entity_poly.pdbx_strand_id
1 'polypeptide(L)'
;MLKITRENTRYAAIATITNLWSCMDWDKIDSRRVAGIWDEVTSKVKAAATTTNNYEKFVEKLARKIDVRSLKCREINDIINETEEFKKAVLKMIREETLGIMLEVRLNRQIQREIREHEQERQKEEKELKEKLNKQVGFTEKGAIINE
;
A
#
# COMPACT_ATOMS: atom_id res chain seq x y z
N MET A 1 16.85 -15.16 -2.82
CA MET A 1 16.10 -16.27 -2.21
C MET A 1 15.88 -15.93 -0.75
N LEU A 2 14.65 -15.55 -0.40
CA LEU A 2 14.27 -15.21 0.96
C LEU A 2 14.28 -16.46 1.84
N LYS A 3 14.82 -16.36 3.06
CA LYS A 3 14.73 -17.46 4.03
C LYS A 3 13.26 -17.67 4.41
N ILE A 4 12.82 -18.91 4.48
CA ILE A 4 11.46 -19.26 4.94
C ILE A 4 11.42 -19.05 6.46
N THR A 5 11.09 -17.83 6.86
CA THR A 5 10.82 -17.46 8.26
C THR A 5 9.39 -16.96 8.38
N ARG A 6 8.83 -17.01 9.59
CA ARG A 6 7.50 -16.46 9.87
C ARG A 6 7.42 -14.98 9.46
N GLU A 7 8.46 -14.23 9.76
CA GLU A 7 8.54 -12.80 9.45
C GLU A 7 8.55 -12.53 7.95
N ASN A 8 9.42 -13.21 7.18
CA ASN A 8 9.51 -13.00 5.73
C ASN A 8 8.22 -13.42 5.01
N THR A 9 7.60 -14.53 5.43
CA THR A 9 6.35 -15.01 4.84
C THR A 9 5.17 -14.10 5.18
N ARG A 10 5.12 -13.56 6.40
CA ARG A 10 4.14 -12.55 6.81
C ARG A 10 4.33 -11.25 6.03
N TYR A 11 5.56 -10.77 5.91
CA TYR A 11 5.89 -9.58 5.12
C TYR A 11 5.44 -9.74 3.66
N ALA A 12 5.80 -10.86 3.02
CA ALA A 12 5.39 -11.14 1.65
C ALA A 12 3.86 -11.23 1.49
N ALA A 13 3.17 -11.82 2.47
CA ALA A 13 1.71 -11.87 2.50
C ALA A 13 1.09 -10.46 2.55
N ILE A 14 1.57 -9.60 3.46
CA ILE A 14 1.11 -8.22 3.60
C ILE A 14 1.40 -7.41 2.34
N ALA A 15 2.60 -7.54 1.79
CA ALA A 15 2.99 -6.88 0.55
C ALA A 15 2.06 -7.27 -0.59
N THR A 16 1.75 -8.56 -0.74
CA THR A 16 0.83 -9.07 -1.76
C THR A 16 -0.53 -8.38 -1.69
N ILE A 17 -1.15 -8.35 -0.51
CA ILE A 17 -2.48 -7.76 -0.31
C ILE A 17 -2.44 -6.23 -0.47
N THR A 18 -1.40 -5.58 0.06
CA THR A 18 -1.22 -4.12 -0.03
C THR A 18 -1.08 -3.65 -1.46
N ASN A 19 -0.33 -4.38 -2.28
CA ASN A 19 -0.17 -4.11 -3.70
C ASN A 19 -1.48 -4.29 -4.46
N LEU A 20 -2.15 -5.42 -4.25
CA LEU A 20 -3.44 -5.71 -4.88
C LEU A 20 -4.49 -4.65 -4.54
N TRP A 21 -4.56 -4.24 -3.28
CA TRP A 21 -5.42 -3.14 -2.84
C TRP A 21 -5.06 -1.82 -3.54
N SER A 22 -3.78 -1.50 -3.67
CA SER A 22 -3.32 -0.27 -4.31
C SER A 22 -3.64 -0.21 -5.80
N CYS A 23 -3.81 -1.36 -6.45
CA CYS A 23 -4.25 -1.45 -7.84
C CYS A 23 -5.78 -1.43 -8.03
N MET A 24 -6.57 -1.36 -6.95
CA MET A 24 -8.03 -1.29 -7.07
C MET A 24 -8.45 0.05 -7.68
N ASP A 25 -9.46 -0.01 -8.56
CA ASP A 25 -10.09 1.14 -9.19
C ASP A 25 -11.06 1.80 -8.20
N TRP A 26 -10.53 2.71 -7.36
CA TRP A 26 -11.29 3.37 -6.29
C TRP A 26 -12.41 4.28 -6.82
N ASP A 27 -12.28 4.78 -8.06
CA ASP A 27 -13.26 5.66 -8.69
C ASP A 27 -14.59 4.95 -8.96
N LYS A 28 -14.57 3.61 -9.09
CA LYS A 28 -15.77 2.80 -9.29
C LYS A 28 -16.48 2.38 -8.00
N ILE A 29 -15.89 2.64 -6.84
CA ILE A 29 -16.43 2.18 -5.55
C ILE A 29 -17.38 3.25 -5.02
N ASP A 30 -18.69 2.94 -4.95
CA ASP A 30 -19.70 3.82 -4.34
C ASP A 30 -19.26 4.23 -2.93
N SER A 31 -19.38 5.52 -2.60
CA SER A 31 -19.03 6.10 -1.29
C SER A 31 -19.71 5.39 -0.13
N ARG A 32 -20.90 4.81 -0.32
CA ARG A 32 -21.61 3.99 0.68
C ARG A 32 -20.97 2.63 0.94
N ARG A 33 -20.22 2.09 -0.02
CA ARG A 33 -19.53 0.79 0.07
C ARG A 33 -18.15 0.91 0.72
N VAL A 34 -17.59 2.11 0.79
CA VAL A 34 -16.26 2.38 1.35
C VAL A 34 -16.13 1.91 2.81
N ALA A 35 -17.20 2.00 3.61
CA ALA A 35 -17.16 1.55 5.00
C ALA A 35 -17.04 0.01 5.13
N GLY A 36 -17.67 -0.74 4.22
CA GLY A 36 -17.69 -2.21 4.22
C GLY A 36 -16.63 -2.87 3.33
N ILE A 37 -15.86 -2.09 2.58
CA ILE A 37 -14.90 -2.62 1.59
C ILE A 37 -13.81 -3.47 2.25
N TRP A 38 -13.43 -3.16 3.50
CA TRP A 38 -12.46 -3.95 4.27
C TRP A 38 -12.95 -5.37 4.53
N ASP A 39 -14.20 -5.54 4.97
CA ASP A 39 -14.78 -6.85 5.26
C ASP A 39 -15.03 -7.64 3.96
N GLU A 40 -15.44 -6.92 2.91
CA GLU A 40 -15.63 -7.51 1.59
C GLU A 40 -14.31 -8.04 1.02
N VAL A 41 -13.24 -7.25 1.05
CA VAL A 41 -11.91 -7.67 0.59
C VAL A 41 -11.39 -8.80 1.46
N THR A 42 -11.53 -8.73 2.79
CA THR A 42 -11.13 -9.81 3.71
C THR A 42 -11.80 -11.13 3.33
N SER A 43 -13.10 -11.10 3.05
CA SER A 43 -13.87 -12.27 2.62
C SER A 43 -13.37 -12.82 1.26
N LYS A 44 -13.05 -11.93 0.31
CA LYS A 44 -12.48 -12.30 -0.99
C LYS A 44 -11.08 -12.88 -0.90
N VAL A 45 -10.23 -12.35 -0.02
CA VAL A 45 -8.88 -12.86 0.26
C VAL A 45 -8.99 -14.28 0.80
N LYS A 46 -9.81 -14.49 1.84
CA LYS A 46 -10.02 -15.82 2.43
C LYS A 46 -10.54 -16.83 1.41
N ALA A 47 -11.55 -16.44 0.62
CA ALA A 47 -12.11 -17.28 -0.43
C ALA A 47 -11.08 -17.61 -1.53
N ALA A 48 -10.29 -16.65 -1.99
CA ALA A 48 -9.25 -16.88 -2.98
C ALA A 48 -8.19 -17.84 -2.43
N ALA A 49 -7.69 -17.60 -1.22
CA ALA A 49 -6.64 -18.38 -0.58
C ALA A 49 -7.05 -19.84 -0.31
N THR A 50 -8.33 -20.08 0.01
CA THR A 50 -8.83 -21.43 0.31
C THR A 50 -8.94 -22.31 -0.95
N THR A 51 -9.11 -21.71 -2.14
CA THR A 51 -9.41 -22.44 -3.38
C THR A 51 -8.18 -22.78 -4.23
N THR A 52 -6.97 -22.51 -3.75
CA THR A 52 -5.73 -22.79 -4.48
C THR A 52 -4.55 -22.93 -3.54
N ASN A 53 -3.59 -23.78 -3.92
CA ASN A 53 -2.29 -23.91 -3.26
C ASN A 53 -1.14 -23.32 -4.11
N ASN A 54 -1.46 -22.73 -5.26
CA ASN A 54 -0.52 -22.06 -6.13
C ASN A 54 -0.70 -20.54 -6.00
N TYR A 55 0.41 -19.83 -5.78
CA TYR A 55 0.44 -18.42 -5.42
C TYR A 55 0.03 -17.52 -6.59
N GLU A 56 0.48 -17.81 -7.79
CA GLU A 56 0.14 -17.07 -9.01
C GLU A 56 -1.38 -17.12 -9.26
N LYS A 57 -1.97 -18.32 -9.15
CA LYS A 57 -3.42 -18.51 -9.24
C LYS A 57 -4.17 -17.80 -8.12
N PHE A 58 -3.60 -17.71 -6.93
CA PHE A 58 -4.20 -16.93 -5.84
C PHE A 58 -4.24 -15.45 -6.19
N VAL A 59 -3.11 -14.88 -6.61
CA VAL A 59 -3.00 -13.47 -7.01
C VAL A 59 -3.98 -13.17 -8.15
N GLU A 60 -4.03 -14.01 -9.17
CA GLU A 60 -4.95 -13.85 -10.30
C GLU A 60 -6.42 -13.90 -9.87
N LYS A 61 -6.80 -14.91 -9.07
CA LYS A 61 -8.18 -15.05 -8.56
C LYS A 61 -8.58 -13.86 -7.70
N LEU A 62 -7.67 -13.42 -6.82
CA LEU A 62 -7.93 -12.28 -5.96
C LEU A 62 -8.09 -11.02 -6.79
N ALA A 63 -7.15 -10.72 -7.69
CA ALA A 63 -7.21 -9.57 -8.59
C ALA A 63 -8.55 -9.48 -9.33
N ARG A 64 -9.03 -10.59 -9.91
CA ARG A 64 -10.35 -10.65 -10.55
C ARG A 64 -11.51 -10.35 -9.59
N LYS A 65 -11.45 -10.87 -8.35
CA LYS A 65 -12.51 -10.64 -7.34
C LYS A 65 -12.57 -9.19 -6.86
N ILE A 66 -11.46 -8.46 -6.87
CA ILE A 66 -11.39 -7.05 -6.45
C ILE A 66 -11.34 -6.06 -7.64
N ASP A 67 -11.66 -6.51 -8.86
CA ASP A 67 -11.67 -5.73 -10.10
C ASP A 67 -10.34 -5.02 -10.44
N VAL A 68 -9.21 -5.67 -10.12
CA VAL A 68 -7.88 -5.18 -10.50
C VAL A 68 -7.58 -5.60 -11.94
N ARG A 69 -7.48 -4.60 -12.83
CA ARG A 69 -7.26 -4.82 -14.27
C ARG A 69 -5.79 -5.00 -14.68
N SER A 70 -4.86 -4.43 -13.92
CA SER A 70 -3.43 -4.50 -14.23
C SER A 70 -2.61 -4.59 -12.95
N LEU A 71 -1.77 -5.62 -12.87
CA LEU A 71 -0.79 -5.78 -11.81
C LEU A 71 0.54 -5.22 -12.31
N LYS A 72 0.94 -4.05 -11.81
CA LYS A 72 2.24 -3.43 -12.09
C LYS A 72 3.13 -3.40 -10.84
N CYS A 73 2.93 -4.35 -9.93
CA CYS A 73 3.59 -4.36 -8.64
C CYS A 73 4.85 -5.22 -8.68
N ARG A 74 6.02 -4.57 -8.58
CA ARG A 74 7.33 -5.23 -8.54
C ARG A 74 7.41 -6.30 -7.45
N GLU A 75 6.93 -5.98 -6.25
CA GLU A 75 6.99 -6.89 -5.09
C GLU A 75 6.22 -8.19 -5.32
N ILE A 76 5.09 -8.15 -6.04
CA ILE A 76 4.36 -9.37 -6.41
C ILE A 76 5.21 -10.23 -7.35
N ASN A 77 5.86 -9.62 -8.35
CA ASN A 77 6.74 -10.34 -9.27
C ASN A 77 7.96 -10.92 -8.54
N ASP A 78 8.51 -10.20 -7.58
CA ASP A 78 9.61 -10.69 -6.75
C ASP A 78 9.19 -11.97 -6.00
N ILE A 79 7.97 -12.01 -5.44
CA ILE A 79 7.44 -13.22 -4.77
C ILE A 79 7.15 -14.35 -5.77
N ILE A 80 6.66 -14.06 -6.99
CA ILE A 80 6.42 -15.07 -8.04
C ILE A 80 7.74 -15.79 -8.41
N ASN A 81 8.85 -15.05 -8.42
CA ASN A 81 10.18 -15.55 -8.75
C ASN A 81 10.89 -16.28 -7.59
N GLU A 82 10.31 -16.31 -6.39
CA GLU A 82 10.82 -17.09 -5.26
C GLU A 82 10.48 -18.59 -5.39
N THR A 83 10.99 -19.41 -4.48
CA THR A 83 10.78 -20.87 -4.50
C THR A 83 9.32 -21.26 -4.31
N GLU A 84 8.93 -22.42 -4.85
CA GLU A 84 7.59 -22.98 -4.64
C GLU A 84 7.29 -23.20 -3.15
N GLU A 85 8.29 -23.59 -2.36
CA GLU A 85 8.16 -23.75 -0.91
C GLU A 85 7.84 -22.42 -0.23
N PHE A 86 8.52 -21.33 -0.62
CA PHE A 86 8.25 -19.99 -0.08
C PHE A 86 6.85 -19.53 -0.47
N LYS A 87 6.48 -19.67 -1.74
CA LYS A 87 5.14 -19.31 -2.25
C LYS A 87 4.02 -20.07 -1.52
N LYS A 88 4.20 -21.36 -1.26
CA LYS A 88 3.27 -22.17 -0.46
C LYS A 88 3.20 -21.69 0.99
N ALA A 89 4.33 -21.31 1.59
CA ALA A 89 4.38 -20.79 2.95
C ALA A 89 3.64 -19.44 3.06
N VAL A 90 3.81 -18.54 2.08
CA VAL A 90 3.06 -17.28 1.99
C VAL A 90 1.56 -17.54 1.90
N LEU A 91 1.11 -18.48 1.04
CA LEU A 91 -0.30 -18.83 0.95
C LEU A 91 -0.85 -19.46 2.24
N LYS A 92 -0.06 -20.30 2.91
CA LYS A 92 -0.42 -20.87 4.21
C LYS A 92 -0.63 -19.74 5.23
N MET A 93 0.31 -18.79 5.30
CA MET A 93 0.22 -17.61 6.15
C MET A 93 -1.06 -16.80 5.88
N ILE A 94 -1.37 -16.54 4.60
CA ILE A 94 -2.59 -15.82 4.20
C ILE A 94 -3.85 -16.55 4.67
N ARG A 95 -3.89 -17.88 4.60
CA ARG A 95 -5.07 -18.66 5.05
C ARG A 95 -5.23 -18.71 6.56
N GLU A 96 -4.14 -18.91 7.28
CA GLU A 96 -4.15 -19.10 8.73
C GLU A 96 -4.32 -17.77 9.46
N GLU A 97 -3.72 -16.69 8.94
CA GLU A 97 -3.66 -15.39 9.60
C GLU A 97 -4.36 -14.28 8.79
N THR A 98 -5.40 -14.61 7.99
CA THR A 98 -6.07 -13.64 7.11
C THR A 98 -6.46 -12.35 7.82
N LEU A 99 -7.09 -12.47 9.00
CA LEU A 99 -7.54 -11.30 9.77
C LEU A 99 -6.36 -10.46 10.27
N GLY A 100 -5.30 -11.11 10.77
CA GLY A 100 -4.10 -10.41 11.23
C GLY A 100 -3.40 -9.64 10.10
N ILE A 101 -3.28 -10.28 8.93
CA ILE A 101 -2.72 -9.64 7.74
C ILE A 101 -3.57 -8.44 7.31
N MET A 102 -4.90 -8.58 7.28
CA MET A 102 -5.80 -7.49 6.89
C MET A 102 -5.76 -6.30 7.86
N LEU A 103 -5.65 -6.57 9.17
CA LEU A 103 -5.47 -5.52 10.17
C LEU A 103 -4.15 -4.77 9.98
N GLU A 104 -3.06 -5.48 9.69
CA GLU A 104 -1.77 -4.84 9.40
C GLU A 104 -1.81 -4.04 8.09
N VAL A 105 -2.45 -4.55 7.03
CA VAL A 105 -2.65 -3.78 5.79
C VAL A 105 -3.43 -2.49 6.08
N ARG A 106 -4.48 -2.56 6.90
CA ARG A 106 -5.26 -1.39 7.31
C ARG A 106 -4.44 -0.39 8.11
N LEU A 107 -3.71 -0.86 9.11
CA LEU A 107 -2.85 -0.03 9.94
C LEU A 107 -1.75 0.64 9.11
N ASN A 108 -1.06 -0.12 8.26
CA ASN A 108 -0.05 0.41 7.35
C ASN A 108 -0.62 1.51 6.45
N ARG A 109 -1.87 1.38 5.99
CA ARG A 109 -2.51 2.44 5.22
C ARG A 109 -2.84 3.69 6.03
N GLN A 110 -3.24 3.54 7.29
CA GLN A 110 -3.46 4.68 8.18
C GLN A 110 -2.15 5.44 8.42
N ILE A 111 -1.08 4.71 8.78
CA ILE A 111 0.26 5.27 8.97
C ILE A 111 0.74 6.00 7.70
N GLN A 112 0.60 5.38 6.53
CA GLN A 112 1.01 6.01 5.26
C GLN A 112 0.17 7.24 4.91
N ARG A 113 -1.08 7.32 5.37
CA ARG A 113 -1.91 8.50 5.20
C ARG A 113 -1.43 9.62 6.13
N GLU A 114 -1.23 9.34 7.40
CA GLU A 114 -0.75 10.30 8.40
C GLU A 114 0.61 10.89 8.02
N ILE A 115 1.56 10.05 7.57
CA ILE A 115 2.86 10.50 7.08
C ILE A 115 2.71 11.47 5.91
N ARG A 116 1.82 11.18 4.95
CA ARG A 116 1.56 12.06 3.80
C ARG A 116 0.93 13.39 4.21
N GLU A 117 -0.01 13.36 5.16
CA GLU A 117 -0.67 14.56 5.68
C GLU A 117 0.36 15.47 6.38
N HIS A 118 1.18 14.91 7.28
CA HIS A 118 2.25 15.67 7.93
C HIS A 118 3.32 16.20 6.97
N GLU A 119 3.69 15.44 5.94
CA GLU A 119 4.64 15.92 4.93
C GLU A 119 4.06 17.08 4.11
N GLN A 120 2.78 17.02 3.78
CA GLN A 120 2.10 18.12 3.08
C GLN A 120 1.98 19.38 3.95
N GLU A 121 1.75 19.23 5.26
CA GLU A 121 1.75 20.34 6.22
C GLU A 121 3.13 21.00 6.28
N ARG A 122 4.21 20.22 6.46
CA ARG A 122 5.59 20.74 6.43
C ARG A 122 5.90 21.51 5.16
N GLN A 123 5.52 20.97 4.00
CA GLN A 123 5.75 21.62 2.71
C GLN A 123 4.95 22.91 2.54
N LYS A 124 3.74 23.00 3.11
CA LYS A 124 2.95 24.24 3.11
C LYS A 124 3.60 25.29 4.01
N GLU A 125 3.99 24.91 5.22
CA GLU A 125 4.67 25.81 6.17
C GLU A 125 5.99 26.35 5.58
N GLU A 126 6.79 25.51 4.94
CA GLU A 126 8.02 25.94 4.26
C GLU A 126 7.75 26.90 3.10
N LYS A 127 6.69 26.67 2.31
CA LYS A 127 6.29 27.57 1.22
C LYS A 127 5.82 28.91 1.77
N GLU A 128 4.97 28.91 2.79
CA GLU A 128 4.50 30.13 3.44
C GLU A 128 5.64 30.93 4.06
N LEU A 129 6.62 30.26 4.69
CA LEU A 129 7.80 30.90 5.25
C LEU A 129 8.68 31.51 4.16
N LYS A 130 8.90 30.80 3.04
CA LYS A 130 9.63 31.33 1.87
C LYS A 130 8.92 32.53 1.26
N GLU A 131 7.60 32.50 1.13
CA GLU A 131 6.82 33.64 0.63
C GLU A 131 6.89 34.84 1.58
N LYS A 132 6.81 34.63 2.90
CA LYS A 132 7.00 35.70 3.89
C LYS A 132 8.41 36.29 3.82
N LEU A 133 9.44 35.45 3.72
CA LEU A 133 10.82 35.89 3.61
C LEU A 133 11.07 36.69 2.32
N ASN A 134 10.55 36.22 1.18
CA ASN A 134 10.66 36.93 -0.11
C ASN A 134 9.91 38.28 -0.12
N LYS A 135 8.82 38.40 0.65
CA LYS A 135 8.13 39.69 0.83
C LYS A 135 8.96 40.65 1.68
N GLN A 136 9.61 40.15 2.74
CA GLN A 136 10.41 40.95 3.67
C GLN A 136 11.80 41.30 3.14
N VAL A 137 12.41 40.47 2.30
CA VAL A 137 13.79 40.66 1.82
C VAL A 137 13.87 40.41 0.31
N GLY A 138 14.19 41.46 -0.46
CA GLY A 138 14.47 41.40 -1.89
C GLY A 138 15.97 41.39 -2.18
N PHE A 139 16.48 40.40 -2.91
CA PHE A 139 17.91 40.36 -3.27
C PHE A 139 18.14 40.99 -4.65
N THR A 140 19.07 41.95 -4.72
CA THR A 140 19.50 42.60 -5.98
C THR A 140 21.00 42.36 -6.21
N GLU A 141 21.50 42.66 -7.42
CA GLU A 141 22.94 42.58 -7.75
C GLU A 141 23.86 43.41 -6.84
N LYS A 142 23.29 44.33 -6.04
CA LYS A 142 23.99 45.19 -5.08
C LYS A 142 23.83 44.79 -3.61
N GLY A 143 23.07 43.73 -3.30
CA GLY A 143 22.82 43.24 -1.93
C GLY A 143 21.35 42.99 -1.60
N ALA A 144 21.08 42.61 -0.35
CA ALA A 144 19.73 42.37 0.17
C ALA A 144 19.05 43.69 0.59
N ILE A 145 17.81 43.91 0.15
CA ILE A 145 16.95 45.03 0.48
C ILE A 145 15.86 44.51 1.42
N ILE A 146 15.71 45.11 2.60
CA ILE A 146 14.59 44.81 3.50
C ILE A 146 13.42 45.70 3.08
N ASN A 147 12.29 45.09 2.74
CA ASN A 147 11.06 45.82 2.41
C ASN A 147 10.26 46.01 3.70
N GLU A 148 10.12 47.26 4.17
CA GLU A 148 9.21 47.65 5.26
C GLU A 148 7.74 47.68 4.80
#